data_AF-A0A165ZXI1-F1
#
_entry.id   AF-A0A165ZXI1-F1
#
_cell.length_a   1.000
_cell.length_b   1.000
_cell.length_c   1.000
_cell.angle_alpha   90.00
_cell.angle_beta   90.00
_cell.angle_gamma   90.00
#
_symmetry.space_group_name_H-M   'P 1'
#
loop_
_entity.id
_entity.type
_entity.pdbx_description
1 polymer ?
#
loop_
_entity_poly.entity_id
_entity_poly.type
_entity_poly.pdbx_seq_one_letter_code
_entity_poly.pdbx_strand_id
1 'polypeptide(L)'
;MGVSQHDATKLFIQGFMARRIMSDRVARLLYKKCCAAVTACMPGQEPCPWSEERFNQLIEAVSTKLNPLDLQVANTIDDQTGRKMWLILNMKGDELAQLATEYSAAEIAFFKQLIEEIVTAPNESYSISSIHALKQLKFAKVGNKTITRAQGEVLLSSFVANGWLTKSARGRYMLGTRARMELEQYLLNNFEDLSADQECVICTALVFSGVRCTTTACKARLHKHCYENIQRRAETRNGKLDCPSCRSDWTGKTLRKVGEEAAGANDDQLRGRKQQESDEEGSEEERPARIVRKKGNAKGKKKYASYNALRLCSNCNLQGR
;
A
#
# COMPACT_ATOMS: atom_id res chain seq x y z
N MET A 1 -35.27 -2.93 20.31
CA MET A 1 -34.68 -3.54 19.10
C MET A 1 -34.18 -4.92 19.48
N GLY A 2 -34.72 -5.98 18.88
CA GLY A 2 -34.24 -7.35 19.13
C GLY A 2 -32.93 -7.61 18.37
N VAL A 3 -32.01 -8.32 18.99
CA VAL A 3 -30.78 -8.81 18.33
C VAL A 3 -31.16 -9.94 17.37
N SER A 4 -30.55 -9.96 16.20
CA SER A 4 -30.74 -10.98 15.16
C SER A 4 -29.40 -11.49 14.64
N GLN A 5 -29.40 -12.64 13.95
CA GLN A 5 -28.20 -13.17 13.30
C GLN A 5 -27.57 -12.17 12.30
N HIS A 6 -28.35 -11.27 11.70
CA HIS A 6 -27.86 -10.23 10.78
C HIS A 6 -26.99 -9.17 11.45
N ASP A 7 -27.07 -9.03 12.79
CA ASP A 7 -26.23 -8.07 13.52
C ASP A 7 -24.76 -8.47 13.54
N ALA A 8 -24.43 -9.74 13.26
CA ALA A 8 -23.05 -10.19 13.11
C ALA A 8 -22.34 -9.45 11.96
N THR A 9 -23.05 -9.18 10.85
CA THR A 9 -22.53 -8.37 9.75
C THR A 9 -22.26 -6.93 10.16
N LYS A 10 -23.15 -6.32 10.96
CA LYS A 10 -22.98 -4.94 11.45
C LYS A 10 -21.78 -4.84 12.38
N LEU A 11 -21.65 -5.78 13.32
CA LEU A 11 -20.49 -5.87 14.22
C LEU A 11 -19.19 -6.07 13.44
N PHE A 12 -19.21 -6.91 12.40
CA PHE A 12 -18.06 -7.11 11.55
C PHE A 12 -17.64 -5.82 10.83
N ILE A 13 -18.59 -5.08 10.23
CA ILE A 13 -18.32 -3.79 9.58
C ILE A 13 -17.71 -2.80 10.57
N GLN A 14 -18.28 -2.67 11.77
CA GLN A 14 -17.75 -1.80 12.82
C GLN A 14 -16.31 -2.20 13.21
N GLY A 15 -16.09 -3.50 13.44
CA GLY A 15 -14.77 -4.03 13.78
C GLY A 15 -13.73 -3.89 12.66
N PHE A 16 -14.18 -3.91 11.39
CA PHE A 16 -13.35 -3.69 10.21
C PHE A 16 -13.00 -2.21 10.04
N MET A 17 -13.98 -1.31 10.08
CA MET A 17 -13.74 0.13 10.01
C MET A 17 -12.81 0.63 11.11
N ALA A 18 -12.94 0.11 12.34
CA ALA A 18 -12.05 0.46 13.45
C ALA A 18 -10.59 0.03 13.22
N ARG A 19 -10.35 -1.04 12.44
CA ARG A 19 -9.00 -1.56 12.15
C ARG A 19 -8.42 -1.01 10.84
N ARG A 20 -9.27 -0.59 9.89
CA ARG A 20 -8.96 -0.13 8.53
C ARG A 20 -8.33 -1.19 7.61
N ILE A 21 -7.34 -1.92 8.11
CA ILE A 21 -6.64 -3.01 7.44
C ILE A 21 -6.43 -4.19 8.41
N MET A 22 -6.56 -5.42 7.94
CA MET A 22 -6.22 -6.61 8.73
C MET A 22 -5.84 -7.80 7.88
N SER A 23 -5.11 -8.78 8.44
CA SER A 23 -4.82 -10.03 7.73
C SER A 23 -6.06 -10.91 7.59
N ASP A 24 -6.07 -11.80 6.58
CA ASP A 24 -7.14 -12.77 6.35
C ASP A 24 -7.48 -13.59 7.61
N ARG A 25 -6.45 -14.06 8.33
CA ARG A 25 -6.62 -14.75 9.62
C ARG A 25 -7.35 -13.91 10.66
N VAL A 26 -7.01 -12.61 10.76
CA VAL A 26 -7.65 -11.70 11.72
C VAL A 26 -9.08 -11.39 11.30
N ALA A 27 -9.35 -11.22 10.00
CA ALA A 27 -10.71 -11.00 9.48
C ALA A 27 -11.63 -12.19 9.78
N ARG A 28 -11.18 -13.42 9.51
CA ARG A 28 -11.93 -14.65 9.83
C ARG A 28 -12.19 -14.77 11.33
N LEU A 29 -11.18 -14.50 12.16
CA LEU A 29 -11.32 -14.52 13.62
C LEU A 29 -12.29 -13.45 14.12
N LEU A 30 -12.25 -12.24 13.55
CA LEU A 30 -13.19 -11.17 13.87
C LEU A 30 -14.62 -11.62 13.58
N TYR A 31 -14.88 -12.18 12.40
CA TYR A 31 -16.20 -12.67 12.05
C TYR A 31 -16.68 -13.78 13.00
N LYS A 32 -15.81 -14.75 13.31
CA LYS A 32 -16.12 -15.80 14.30
C LYS A 32 -16.53 -15.22 15.65
N LYS A 33 -15.83 -14.20 16.13
CA LYS A 33 -16.15 -13.51 17.39
C LYS A 33 -17.46 -12.73 17.30
N CYS A 34 -17.76 -12.09 16.16
CA CYS A 34 -19.05 -11.44 15.93
C CYS A 34 -20.22 -12.43 16.02
N CYS A 35 -20.11 -13.60 15.36
CA CYS A 35 -21.13 -14.66 15.45
C CYS A 35 -21.31 -15.14 16.90
N ALA A 36 -20.22 -15.40 17.61
CA ALA A 36 -20.28 -15.85 19.00
C ALA A 36 -20.93 -14.81 19.93
N ALA A 37 -20.62 -13.52 19.77
CA ALA A 37 -21.22 -12.43 20.54
C ALA A 37 -22.73 -12.32 20.28
N VAL A 38 -23.16 -12.41 19.02
CA VAL A 38 -24.58 -12.36 18.65
C VAL A 38 -25.34 -13.56 19.20
N THR A 39 -24.79 -14.77 19.12
CA THR A 39 -25.37 -15.97 19.73
C THR A 39 -25.56 -15.83 21.24
N ALA A 40 -24.58 -15.27 21.95
CA ALA A 40 -24.68 -15.06 23.39
C ALA A 40 -25.80 -14.06 23.78
N CYS A 41 -26.15 -13.14 22.89
CA CYS A 41 -27.23 -12.16 23.09
C CYS A 41 -28.62 -12.66 22.66
N MET A 42 -28.74 -13.89 22.13
CA MET A 42 -30.00 -14.48 21.66
C MET A 42 -30.27 -15.84 22.34
N PRO A 43 -30.44 -15.89 23.68
CA PRO A 43 -30.69 -17.15 24.38
C PRO A 43 -31.99 -17.79 23.90
N GLY A 44 -31.94 -19.10 23.62
CA GLY A 44 -33.11 -19.88 23.17
C GLY A 44 -33.44 -19.74 21.67
N GLN A 45 -32.66 -18.98 20.90
CA GLN A 45 -32.79 -18.92 19.44
C GLN A 45 -31.68 -19.72 18.74
N GLU A 46 -31.85 -19.98 17.44
CA GLU A 46 -30.80 -20.63 16.65
C GLU A 46 -29.50 -19.80 16.65
N PRO A 47 -28.35 -20.43 16.92
CA PRO A 47 -27.08 -19.74 17.00
C PRO A 47 -26.68 -19.16 15.65
N CYS A 48 -25.99 -18.02 15.66
CA CYS A 48 -25.42 -17.43 14.44
C CYS A 48 -24.35 -18.40 13.86
N PRO A 49 -24.55 -18.94 12.65
CA PRO A 49 -23.67 -19.95 12.09
C PRO A 49 -22.37 -19.34 11.56
N TRP A 50 -21.24 -19.98 11.86
CA TRP A 50 -19.93 -19.63 11.34
C TRP A 50 -19.33 -20.79 10.53
N SER A 51 -18.85 -20.49 9.32
CA SER A 51 -18.00 -21.38 8.52
C SER A 51 -17.08 -20.55 7.61
N GLU A 52 -16.09 -21.20 7.00
CA GLU A 52 -15.16 -20.54 6.08
C GLU A 52 -15.87 -20.07 4.79
N GLU A 53 -16.86 -20.82 4.30
CA GLU A 53 -17.70 -20.45 3.15
C GLU A 53 -18.57 -19.23 3.47
N ARG A 54 -19.15 -19.20 4.69
CA ARG A 54 -19.96 -18.07 5.15
C ARG A 54 -19.14 -16.79 5.31
N PHE A 55 -17.83 -16.89 5.54
CA PHE A 55 -16.97 -15.71 5.53
C PHE A 55 -16.89 -15.08 4.14
N ASN A 56 -16.79 -15.87 3.07
CA ASN A 56 -16.77 -15.32 1.70
C ASN A 56 -18.11 -14.64 1.38
N GLN A 57 -19.24 -15.28 1.73
CA GLN A 57 -20.57 -14.69 1.59
C GLN A 57 -20.73 -13.39 2.40
N LEU A 58 -20.15 -13.33 3.60
CA LEU A 58 -20.13 -12.11 4.41
C LEU A 58 -19.38 -10.99 3.68
N ILE A 59 -18.19 -11.27 3.14
CA ILE A 59 -17.40 -10.25 2.43
C ILE A 59 -18.19 -9.69 1.23
N GLU A 60 -18.85 -10.56 0.46
CA GLU A 60 -19.71 -10.13 -0.66
C GLU A 60 -20.89 -9.27 -0.18
N ALA A 61 -21.56 -9.69 0.89
CA ALA A 61 -22.67 -8.95 1.49
C ALA A 61 -22.23 -7.58 2.04
N VAL A 62 -21.06 -7.52 2.68
CA VAL A 62 -20.47 -6.27 3.18
C VAL A 62 -20.09 -5.36 2.01
N SER A 63 -19.42 -5.89 0.99
CA SER A 63 -19.06 -5.14 -0.22
C SER A 63 -20.29 -4.52 -0.87
N THR A 64 -21.35 -5.31 -1.06
CA THR A 64 -22.64 -4.84 -1.62
C THR A 64 -23.26 -3.71 -0.79
N LYS A 65 -23.17 -3.77 0.54
CA LYS A 65 -23.68 -2.72 1.44
C LYS A 65 -22.83 -1.45 1.45
N LEU A 66 -21.53 -1.57 1.20
CA LEU A 66 -20.59 -0.44 1.22
C LEU A 66 -20.49 0.27 -0.13
N ASN A 67 -20.75 -0.42 -1.24
CA ASN A 67 -20.71 0.15 -2.60
C ASN A 67 -21.50 1.46 -2.77
N PRO A 68 -22.75 1.61 -2.25
CA PRO A 68 -23.50 2.87 -2.38
C PRO A 68 -22.87 4.07 -1.66
N LEU A 69 -21.91 3.82 -0.76
CA LEU A 69 -21.15 4.85 -0.03
C LEU A 69 -19.81 5.17 -0.69
N ASP A 70 -19.58 4.65 -1.90
CA ASP A 70 -18.29 4.69 -2.60
C ASP A 70 -17.17 4.02 -1.78
N LEU A 71 -17.52 3.03 -0.96
CA LEU A 71 -16.56 2.24 -0.19
C LEU A 71 -16.47 0.83 -0.77
N GLN A 72 -15.26 0.35 -1.01
CA GLN A 72 -15.01 -0.99 -1.57
C GLN A 72 -14.23 -1.85 -0.59
N VAL A 73 -14.70 -3.08 -0.35
CA VAL A 73 -13.86 -4.09 0.33
C VAL A 73 -12.90 -4.70 -0.68
N ALA A 74 -11.61 -4.54 -0.42
CA ALA A 74 -10.53 -5.06 -1.27
C ALA A 74 -9.62 -5.99 -0.47
N ASN A 75 -8.85 -6.82 -1.20
CA ASN A 75 -7.74 -7.55 -0.62
C ASN A 75 -6.48 -7.42 -1.49
N THR A 76 -5.32 -7.60 -0.85
CA THR A 76 -4.01 -7.58 -1.51
C THR A 76 -3.05 -8.50 -0.78
N ILE A 77 -1.88 -8.77 -1.36
CA ILE A 77 -0.78 -9.45 -0.70
C ILE A 77 0.18 -8.38 -0.17
N ASP A 78 0.47 -8.42 1.11
CA ASP A 78 1.45 -7.53 1.73
C ASP A 78 2.86 -7.87 1.24
N ASP A 79 3.51 -6.94 0.54
CA ASP A 79 4.82 -7.20 -0.08
C ASP A 79 5.95 -7.55 0.91
N GLN A 80 5.81 -7.20 2.19
CA GLN A 80 6.83 -7.48 3.21
C GLN A 80 6.62 -8.87 3.82
N THR A 81 5.38 -9.19 4.18
CA THR A 81 5.04 -10.41 4.92
C THR A 81 4.52 -11.55 4.04
N GLY A 82 4.16 -11.27 2.79
CA GLY A 82 3.51 -12.22 1.87
C GLY A 82 2.10 -12.63 2.28
N ARG A 83 1.50 -11.96 3.27
CA ARG A 83 0.18 -12.31 3.82
C ARG A 83 -0.94 -11.61 3.05
N LYS A 84 -2.07 -12.31 2.88
CA LYS A 84 -3.30 -11.69 2.37
C LYS A 84 -3.87 -10.72 3.41
N MET A 85 -4.09 -9.49 2.97
CA MET A 85 -4.65 -8.40 3.76
C MET A 85 -5.99 -7.95 3.19
N TRP A 86 -6.92 -7.59 4.07
CA TRP A 86 -8.23 -7.01 3.75
C TRP A 86 -8.27 -5.55 4.16
N LEU A 87 -8.85 -4.71 3.30
CA LEU A 87 -8.97 -3.26 3.50
C LEU A 87 -10.34 -2.76 3.02
N ILE A 88 -10.78 -1.63 3.57
CA ILE A 88 -11.89 -0.85 3.02
C ILE A 88 -11.29 0.38 2.33
N LEU A 89 -11.45 0.46 1.01
CA LEU A 89 -10.97 1.56 0.19
C LEU A 89 -12.09 2.58 -0.02
N ASN A 90 -11.74 3.86 0.03
CA ASN A 90 -12.61 4.93 -0.44
C ASN A 90 -12.37 5.14 -1.94
N MET A 91 -13.43 5.02 -2.73
CA MET A 91 -13.39 5.14 -4.18
C MET A 91 -13.55 6.60 -4.66
N LYS A 92 -13.79 7.55 -3.74
CA LYS A 92 -13.87 8.98 -4.08
C LYS A 92 -12.48 9.56 -4.35
N GLY A 93 -12.42 10.46 -5.33
CA GLY A 93 -11.16 10.98 -5.88
C GLY A 93 -10.36 11.97 -5.03
N ASP A 94 -10.81 12.33 -3.82
CA ASP A 94 -9.96 13.07 -2.87
C ASP A 94 -9.38 12.10 -1.85
N GLU A 95 -8.42 11.29 -2.30
CA GLU A 95 -7.80 10.24 -1.50
C GLU A 95 -7.07 10.80 -0.26
N LEU A 96 -6.63 12.07 -0.32
CA LEU A 96 -6.01 12.78 0.78
C LEU A 96 -7.01 13.33 1.81
N ALA A 97 -8.29 13.49 1.45
CA ALA A 97 -9.33 13.89 2.41
C ALA A 97 -9.47 12.88 3.56
N GLN A 98 -9.07 11.62 3.36
CA GLN A 98 -9.03 10.61 4.42
C GLN A 98 -8.04 10.93 5.52
N LEU A 99 -6.89 11.53 5.16
CA LEU A 99 -5.91 11.97 6.15
C LEU A 99 -6.41 13.22 6.89
N ALA A 100 -7.22 14.07 6.24
CA ALA A 100 -7.74 15.31 6.82
C ALA A 100 -8.67 15.11 8.02
N THR A 101 -9.23 13.91 8.21
CA THR A 101 -10.02 13.61 9.42
C THR A 101 -9.16 13.28 10.64
N GLU A 102 -7.93 12.82 10.44
CA GLU A 102 -7.04 12.31 11.50
C GLU A 102 -5.82 13.21 11.74
N TYR A 103 -5.42 14.00 10.74
CA TYR A 103 -4.20 14.79 10.73
C TYR A 103 -4.47 16.24 10.33
N SER A 104 -3.75 17.16 10.95
CA SER A 104 -3.72 18.58 10.60
C SER A 104 -3.05 18.84 9.25
N ALA A 105 -3.28 20.02 8.68
CA ALA A 105 -2.70 20.40 7.39
C ALA A 105 -1.15 20.32 7.36
N ALA A 106 -0.47 20.66 8.46
CA ALA A 106 0.98 20.57 8.58
C ALA A 106 1.47 19.11 8.61
N GLU A 107 0.75 18.23 9.31
CA GLU A 107 1.05 16.80 9.37
C GLU A 107 0.83 16.13 8.01
N ILE A 108 -0.22 16.54 7.28
CA ILE A 108 -0.46 16.08 5.91
C ILE A 108 0.64 16.57 4.96
N ALA A 109 1.09 17.82 5.10
CA ALA A 109 2.21 18.34 4.30
C ALA A 109 3.49 17.54 4.56
N PHE A 110 3.78 17.22 5.82
CA PHE A 110 4.90 16.33 6.16
C PHE A 110 4.76 14.97 5.51
N PHE A 111 3.58 14.35 5.58
CA PHE A 111 3.34 13.04 4.99
C PHE A 111 3.52 13.03 3.47
N LYS A 112 3.06 14.09 2.78
CA LYS A 112 3.29 14.25 1.33
C LYS A 112 4.78 14.33 1.00
N GLN A 113 5.55 15.06 1.80
CA GLN A 113 7.00 15.14 1.62
C GLN A 113 7.67 13.77 1.83
N LEU A 114 7.20 12.98 2.80
CA LEU A 114 7.69 11.61 2.99
C LEU A 114 7.35 10.71 1.81
N ILE A 115 6.15 10.81 1.24
CA ILE A 115 5.77 10.08 0.02
C ILE A 115 6.74 10.44 -1.11
N GLU A 116 6.98 11.72 -1.35
CA GLU A 116 7.87 12.19 -2.41
C GLU A 116 9.29 11.62 -2.26
N GLU A 117 9.88 11.70 -1.06
CA GLU A 117 11.20 11.13 -0.80
C GLU A 117 11.25 9.61 -0.92
N ILE A 118 10.17 8.92 -0.55
CA ILE A 118 10.09 7.46 -0.67
C ILE A 118 9.98 7.07 -2.15
N VAL A 119 9.10 7.72 -2.91
CA VAL A 119 8.82 7.38 -4.30
C VAL A 119 10.00 7.72 -5.21
N THR A 120 10.63 8.87 -5.02
CA THR A 120 11.77 9.34 -5.84
C THR A 120 13.11 8.76 -5.38
N ALA A 121 13.07 7.72 -4.54
CA ALA A 121 14.25 7.11 -3.99
C ALA A 121 15.15 6.51 -5.08
N PRO A 122 16.48 6.74 -5.05
CA PRO A 122 17.37 6.18 -6.03
C PRO A 122 17.33 4.65 -5.95
N ASN A 123 17.71 4.02 -7.06
CA ASN A 123 17.76 2.57 -7.21
C ASN A 123 16.42 1.85 -6.99
N GLU A 124 15.28 2.57 -7.06
CA GLU A 124 13.95 2.01 -6.75
C GLU A 124 13.92 1.42 -5.33
N SER A 125 14.64 2.06 -4.40
CA SER A 125 14.76 1.59 -3.01
C SER A 125 13.51 1.83 -2.16
N TYR A 126 12.58 2.65 -2.67
CA TYR A 126 11.28 2.96 -2.08
C TYR A 126 11.29 3.10 -0.55
N SER A 127 12.33 3.73 -0.01
CA SER A 127 12.55 3.84 1.43
C SER A 127 13.38 5.05 1.81
N ILE A 128 13.16 5.54 3.03
CA ILE A 128 13.83 6.69 3.63
C ILE A 128 14.30 6.36 5.05
N SER A 129 15.52 6.71 5.45
CA SER A 129 15.95 6.51 6.85
C SER A 129 15.24 7.44 7.83
N SER A 130 15.16 7.02 9.09
CA SER A 130 14.56 7.85 10.16
C SER A 130 15.20 9.23 10.29
N ILE A 131 16.52 9.33 10.07
CA ILE A 131 17.25 10.61 10.13
C ILE A 131 16.82 11.51 8.97
N HIS A 132 16.80 10.98 7.75
CA HIS A 132 16.39 11.76 6.57
C HIS A 132 14.91 12.14 6.61
N ALA A 133 14.05 11.26 7.12
CA ALA A 133 12.63 11.54 7.32
C ALA A 133 12.40 12.73 8.25
N LEU A 134 13.10 12.80 9.39
CA LEU A 134 12.97 13.92 10.32
C LEU A 134 13.52 15.23 9.75
N LYS A 135 14.50 15.19 8.84
CA LYS A 135 14.95 16.40 8.12
C LYS A 135 13.86 17.00 7.24
N GLN A 136 12.89 16.20 6.79
CA GLN A 136 11.79 16.67 5.94
C GLN A 136 10.75 17.51 6.69
N LEU A 137 10.80 17.57 8.04
CA LEU A 137 9.93 18.44 8.84
C LEU A 137 10.04 19.92 8.45
N LYS A 138 11.15 20.34 7.85
CA LYS A 138 11.35 21.72 7.37
C LYS A 138 10.33 22.14 6.30
N PHE A 139 9.78 21.18 5.54
CA PHE A 139 8.74 21.40 4.53
C PHE A 139 7.31 21.32 5.08
N ALA A 140 7.15 20.89 6.33
CA ALA A 140 5.87 20.75 7.00
C ALA A 140 5.44 22.05 7.70
N LYS A 141 5.62 23.20 7.04
CA LYS A 141 5.24 24.52 7.57
C LYS A 141 3.93 24.97 6.95
N VAL A 142 2.93 25.20 7.80
CA VAL A 142 1.66 25.82 7.40
C VAL A 142 1.48 27.07 8.27
N GLY A 143 1.72 28.24 7.67
CA GLY A 143 1.83 29.50 8.41
C GLY A 143 3.00 29.48 9.40
N ASN A 144 2.78 29.99 10.61
CA ASN A 144 3.82 30.10 11.66
C ASN A 144 3.98 28.85 12.53
N LYS A 145 3.21 27.78 12.28
CA LYS A 145 3.29 26.53 13.06
C LYS A 145 4.35 25.61 12.47
N THR A 146 5.37 25.30 13.27
CA THR A 146 6.42 24.34 12.95
C THR A 146 6.25 23.08 13.78
N ILE A 147 6.45 21.92 13.17
CA ILE A 147 6.48 20.64 13.88
C ILE A 147 7.89 20.44 14.44
N THR A 148 8.01 20.31 15.76
CA THR A 148 9.29 20.02 16.41
C THR A 148 9.78 18.61 16.08
N ARG A 149 11.07 18.35 16.27
CA ARG A 149 11.65 17.03 16.02
C ARG A 149 10.97 15.92 16.85
N ALA A 150 10.71 16.18 18.14
CA ALA A 150 10.04 15.23 19.02
C ALA A 150 8.60 14.94 18.56
N GLN A 151 7.85 15.96 18.16
CA GLN A 151 6.53 15.78 17.56
C GLN A 151 6.59 14.99 16.25
N GLY A 152 7.62 15.22 15.43
CA GLY A 152 7.85 14.45 14.21
C GLY A 152 8.09 12.95 14.45
N GLU A 153 8.80 12.58 15.52
CA GLU A 153 8.99 11.17 15.90
C GLU A 153 7.69 10.50 16.33
N VAL A 154 6.86 11.21 17.11
CA VAL A 154 5.52 10.77 17.49
C VAL A 154 4.63 10.62 16.25
N LEU A 155 4.71 11.56 15.33
CA LEU A 155 3.92 11.56 14.10
C LEU A 155 4.31 10.41 13.16
N LEU A 156 5.61 10.14 12.99
CA LEU A 156 6.09 8.97 12.24
C LEU A 156 5.57 7.66 12.87
N SER A 157 5.57 7.57 14.20
CA SER A 157 5.03 6.42 14.93
C SER A 157 3.52 6.28 14.73
N SER A 158 2.78 7.40 14.70
CA SER A 158 1.35 7.43 14.38
C SER A 158 1.07 6.96 12.95
N PHE A 159 1.85 7.40 11.95
CA PHE A 159 1.71 6.93 10.57
C PHE A 159 1.96 5.42 10.45
N VAL A 160 2.91 4.87 11.22
CA VAL A 160 3.12 3.42 11.26
C VAL A 160 1.94 2.70 11.91
N ALA A 161 1.46 3.17 13.06
CA ALA A 161 0.34 2.58 13.78
C ALA A 161 -0.95 2.55 12.94
N ASN A 162 -1.18 3.59 12.14
CA ASN A 162 -2.35 3.71 11.27
C ASN A 162 -2.17 3.06 9.87
N GLY A 163 -1.04 2.39 9.64
CA GLY A 163 -0.75 1.63 8.41
C GLY A 163 -0.34 2.48 7.20
N TRP A 164 -0.15 3.79 7.38
CA TRP A 164 0.32 4.70 6.32
C TRP A 164 1.79 4.44 5.98
N LEU A 165 2.61 4.17 6.98
CA LEU A 165 4.00 3.79 6.83
C LEU A 165 4.26 2.41 7.44
N THR A 166 5.36 1.80 7.04
CA THR A 166 5.98 0.68 7.75
C THR A 166 7.41 1.05 8.07
N LYS A 167 7.92 0.58 9.22
CA LYS A 167 9.31 0.78 9.64
C LYS A 167 10.04 -0.56 9.61
N SER A 168 11.16 -0.60 8.91
CA SER A 168 12.02 -1.79 8.86
C SER A 168 12.88 -1.92 10.11
N ALA A 169 13.47 -3.11 10.29
CA ALA A 169 14.49 -3.35 11.32
C ALA A 169 15.74 -2.48 11.14
N ARG A 170 16.04 -2.02 9.91
CA ARG A 170 17.14 -1.07 9.64
C ARG A 170 16.77 0.39 9.94
N GLY A 171 15.57 0.63 10.47
CA GLY A 171 15.11 1.98 10.83
C GLY A 171 14.71 2.85 9.63
N ARG A 172 14.35 2.23 8.50
CA ARG A 172 13.85 2.92 7.31
C ARG A 172 12.34 2.85 7.23
N TYR A 173 11.72 3.92 6.74
CA TYR A 173 10.29 3.99 6.46
C TYR A 173 10.01 3.70 4.99
N MET A 174 8.91 3.00 4.75
CA MET A 174 8.34 2.68 3.43
C MET A 174 6.84 2.93 3.48
N LEU A 175 6.19 3.09 2.33
CA LEU A 175 4.72 3.16 2.28
C LEU A 175 4.11 1.84 2.77
N GLY A 176 3.19 1.95 3.73
CA GLY A 176 2.45 0.79 4.22
C GLY A 176 1.47 0.26 3.19
N THR A 177 1.02 -0.98 3.38
CA THR A 177 0.06 -1.62 2.47
C THR A 177 -1.25 -0.86 2.35
N ARG A 178 -1.70 -0.22 3.43
CA ARG A 178 -2.87 0.68 3.40
C ARG A 178 -2.62 1.86 2.47
N ALA A 179 -1.52 2.59 2.66
CA ALA A 179 -1.18 3.76 1.84
C ALA A 179 -1.10 3.41 0.35
N ARG A 180 -0.47 2.29 0.01
CA ARG A 180 -0.29 1.88 -1.39
C ARG A 180 -1.59 1.56 -2.10
N MET A 181 -2.57 1.01 -1.37
CA MET A 181 -3.88 0.67 -1.93
C MET A 181 -4.82 1.88 -1.95
N GLU A 182 -4.86 2.67 -0.87
CA GLU A 182 -5.75 3.82 -0.75
C GLU A 182 -5.29 5.04 -1.55
N LEU A 183 -3.98 5.20 -1.77
CA LEU A 183 -3.41 6.35 -2.47
C LEU A 183 -2.90 5.98 -3.87
N GLU A 184 -3.30 4.83 -4.43
CA GLU A 184 -2.77 4.36 -5.72
C GLU A 184 -2.98 5.42 -6.82
N GLN A 185 -4.17 6.02 -6.93
CA GLN A 185 -4.40 7.03 -7.96
C GLN A 185 -3.66 8.32 -7.66
N TYR A 186 -3.58 8.75 -6.40
CA TYR A 186 -2.78 9.88 -6.00
C TYR A 186 -1.33 9.69 -6.42
N LEU A 187 -0.74 8.51 -6.15
CA LEU A 187 0.63 8.20 -6.52
C LEU A 187 0.84 8.27 -8.03
N LEU A 188 -0.03 7.61 -8.81
CA LEU A 188 0.04 7.60 -10.27
C LEU A 188 -0.15 8.98 -10.91
N ASN A 189 -0.98 9.83 -10.30
CA ASN A 189 -1.29 11.15 -10.83
C ASN A 189 -0.21 12.19 -10.51
N ASN A 190 0.55 12.01 -9.42
CA ASN A 190 1.51 13.00 -8.94
C ASN A 190 2.97 12.63 -9.22
N PHE A 191 3.28 11.35 -9.50
CA PHE A 191 4.65 10.90 -9.73
C PHE A 191 4.77 10.20 -11.09
N GLU A 192 5.36 10.89 -12.06
CA GLU A 192 5.57 10.33 -13.42
C GLU A 192 6.50 9.11 -13.41
N ASP A 193 7.43 9.06 -12.44
CA ASP A 193 8.34 7.93 -12.25
C ASP A 193 7.61 6.64 -11.83
N LEU A 194 6.41 6.74 -11.26
CA LEU A 194 5.50 5.62 -10.98
C LEU A 194 4.62 5.29 -12.19
N SER A 195 5.17 5.32 -13.39
CA SER A 195 4.45 4.93 -14.61
C SER A 195 4.22 3.41 -14.69
N ALA A 196 3.53 2.97 -15.75
CA ALA A 196 3.28 1.54 -16.03
C ALA A 196 4.57 0.67 -16.04
N ASP A 197 5.74 1.29 -16.21
CA ASP A 197 7.03 0.61 -16.13
C ASP A 197 7.38 0.10 -14.72
N GLN A 198 6.68 0.56 -13.69
CA GLN A 198 6.83 0.14 -12.29
C GLN A 198 5.78 -0.90 -11.85
N GLU A 199 4.96 -1.39 -12.77
CA GLU A 199 3.99 -2.45 -12.50
C GLU A 199 4.63 -3.84 -12.54
N CYS A 200 4.07 -4.74 -11.74
CA CYS A 200 4.43 -6.14 -11.77
C CYS A 200 3.98 -6.76 -13.10
N VAL A 201 4.90 -7.42 -13.81
CA VAL A 201 4.58 -8.07 -15.10
C VAL A 201 3.64 -9.29 -14.97
N ILE A 202 3.29 -9.69 -13.75
CA ILE A 202 2.40 -10.82 -13.46
C ILE A 202 1.03 -10.34 -12.99
N CYS A 203 0.97 -9.49 -11.97
CA CYS A 203 -0.30 -9.05 -11.37
C CYS A 203 -0.72 -7.63 -11.77
N THR A 204 0.11 -6.89 -12.53
CA THR A 204 -0.16 -5.53 -13.01
C THR A 204 -0.37 -4.47 -11.91
N ALA A 205 0.07 -4.75 -10.69
CA ALA A 205 0.06 -3.79 -9.58
C ALA A 205 1.44 -3.16 -9.38
N LEU A 206 1.49 -1.92 -8.89
CA LEU A 206 2.73 -1.19 -8.62
C LEU A 206 3.65 -1.95 -7.67
N VAL A 207 4.95 -2.02 -8.01
CA VAL A 207 5.97 -2.73 -7.23
C VAL A 207 6.75 -1.75 -6.38
N PHE A 208 6.54 -1.81 -5.06
CA PHE A 208 7.34 -1.07 -4.08
C PHE A 208 8.38 -1.94 -3.37
N SER A 209 8.27 -3.28 -3.52
CA SER A 209 9.24 -4.24 -2.99
C SER A 209 9.22 -5.52 -3.82
N GLY A 210 10.40 -6.04 -4.14
CA GLY A 210 10.55 -7.25 -4.95
C GLY A 210 11.84 -7.31 -5.73
N VAL A 211 11.74 -7.70 -6.99
CA VAL A 211 12.89 -7.90 -7.89
C VAL A 211 12.64 -7.27 -9.26
N ARG A 212 13.73 -6.93 -9.94
CA ARG A 212 13.73 -6.51 -11.34
C ARG A 212 14.78 -7.28 -12.14
N CYS A 213 14.53 -7.37 -13.45
CA CYS A 213 15.43 -8.07 -14.37
C CYS A 213 16.87 -7.51 -14.31
N THR A 214 17.86 -8.37 -14.51
CA THR A 214 19.28 -7.99 -14.59
C THR A 214 19.63 -7.28 -15.90
N THR A 215 18.88 -7.54 -16.97
CA THR A 215 19.03 -6.90 -18.27
C THR A 215 18.67 -5.41 -18.18
N THR A 216 19.63 -4.51 -18.44
CA THR A 216 19.46 -3.06 -18.27
C THR A 216 18.30 -2.46 -19.07
N ALA A 217 18.07 -2.94 -20.30
CA ALA A 217 16.97 -2.48 -21.15
C ALA A 217 15.60 -3.09 -20.78
N CYS A 218 15.58 -4.11 -19.90
CA CYS A 218 14.34 -4.79 -19.52
C CYS A 218 13.66 -4.05 -18.36
N LYS A 219 12.38 -3.76 -18.54
CA LYS A 219 11.55 -3.09 -17.55
C LYS A 219 10.75 -4.03 -16.64
N ALA A 220 11.07 -5.33 -16.65
CA ALA A 220 10.33 -6.29 -15.85
C ALA A 220 10.61 -6.10 -14.36
N ARG A 221 9.56 -5.77 -13.60
CA ARG A 221 9.52 -5.80 -12.15
C ARG A 221 8.51 -6.83 -11.67
N LEU A 222 8.79 -7.42 -10.52
CA LEU A 222 7.93 -8.41 -9.89
C LEU A 222 7.92 -8.18 -8.39
N HIS A 223 6.73 -8.24 -7.78
CA HIS A 223 6.64 -8.42 -6.33
C HIS A 223 7.33 -9.72 -5.92
N LYS A 224 7.79 -9.76 -4.67
CA LYS A 224 8.43 -10.95 -4.08
C LYS A 224 7.57 -12.22 -4.24
N HIS A 225 6.28 -12.15 -3.88
CA HIS A 225 5.36 -13.28 -3.98
C HIS A 225 5.12 -13.73 -5.43
N CYS A 226 5.10 -12.79 -6.39
CA CYS A 226 4.98 -13.10 -7.81
C CYS A 226 6.24 -13.79 -8.35
N TYR A 227 7.42 -13.36 -7.91
CA TYR A 227 8.68 -14.01 -8.25
C TYR A 227 8.78 -15.42 -7.65
N GLU A 228 8.44 -15.60 -6.38
CA GLU A 228 8.39 -16.91 -5.71
C GLU A 228 7.44 -17.88 -6.43
N ASN A 229 6.31 -17.40 -6.97
CA ASN A 229 5.41 -18.22 -7.80
C ASN A 229 6.08 -18.70 -9.09
N ILE A 230 6.89 -17.86 -9.74
CA ILE A 230 7.63 -18.26 -10.95
C ILE A 230 8.71 -19.28 -10.58
N GLN A 231 9.42 -19.07 -9.47
CA GLN A 231 10.43 -20.02 -8.99
C GLN A 231 9.82 -21.41 -8.76
N ARG A 232 8.69 -21.49 -8.04
CA ARG A 232 7.97 -22.75 -7.83
C ARG A 232 7.54 -23.42 -9.15
N ARG A 233 7.11 -22.63 -10.14
CA ARG A 233 6.78 -23.15 -11.49
C ARG A 233 8.00 -23.61 -12.28
N ALA A 234 9.17 -23.02 -12.06
CA ALA A 234 10.43 -23.42 -12.69
C ALA A 234 10.95 -24.75 -12.13
N GLU A 235 10.82 -24.97 -10.82
CA GLU A 235 11.18 -26.24 -10.16
C GLU A 235 10.46 -27.43 -10.80
N THR A 236 9.18 -27.26 -11.16
CA THR A 236 8.40 -28.31 -11.86
C THR A 236 8.74 -28.46 -13.35
N ARG A 237 9.51 -27.55 -13.96
CA ARG A 237 9.80 -27.49 -15.41
C ARG A 237 11.31 -27.41 -15.67
N ASN A 238 12.01 -28.48 -15.32
CA ASN A 238 13.45 -28.66 -15.53
C ASN A 238 14.35 -27.58 -14.90
N GLY A 239 13.84 -26.84 -13.91
CA GLY A 239 14.61 -25.81 -13.19
C GLY A 239 14.85 -24.52 -13.97
N LYS A 240 14.29 -24.37 -15.18
CA LYS A 240 14.56 -23.20 -16.02
C LYS A 240 13.80 -21.98 -15.51
N LEU A 241 14.55 -20.96 -15.10
CA LEU A 241 14.00 -19.69 -14.62
C LEU A 241 14.34 -18.58 -15.62
N ASP A 242 13.33 -18.03 -16.29
CA ASP A 242 13.50 -16.99 -17.29
C ASP A 242 12.68 -15.73 -16.94
N CYS A 243 13.16 -14.57 -17.39
CA CYS A 243 12.39 -13.34 -17.34
C CYS A 243 11.09 -13.45 -18.16
N PRO A 244 9.91 -13.17 -17.59
CA PRO A 244 8.64 -13.21 -18.33
C PRO A 244 8.57 -12.23 -19.50
N SER A 245 9.34 -11.14 -19.46
CA SER A 245 9.30 -10.09 -20.49
C SER A 245 10.38 -10.26 -21.56
N CYS A 246 11.66 -10.33 -21.17
CA CYS A 246 12.77 -10.40 -22.13
C CYS A 246 13.33 -11.81 -22.34
N ARG A 247 12.83 -12.82 -21.62
CA ARG A 247 13.31 -14.21 -21.67
C ARG A 247 14.79 -14.41 -21.32
N SER A 248 15.42 -13.41 -20.70
CA SER A 248 16.77 -13.58 -20.15
C SER A 248 16.76 -14.69 -19.11
N ASP A 249 17.76 -15.56 -19.18
CA ASP A 249 17.97 -16.61 -18.19
C ASP A 249 18.33 -16.00 -16.82
N TRP A 250 17.58 -16.41 -15.80
CA TRP A 250 17.72 -16.04 -14.39
C TRP A 250 18.23 -17.21 -13.53
N THR A 251 18.44 -18.39 -14.12
CA THR A 251 18.86 -19.61 -13.41
C THR A 251 20.19 -19.37 -12.70
N GLY A 252 20.22 -19.56 -11.37
CA GLY A 252 21.40 -19.34 -10.53
C GLY A 252 21.87 -17.88 -10.41
N LYS A 253 21.11 -16.89 -10.92
CA LYS A 253 21.49 -15.48 -10.89
C LYS A 253 20.78 -14.72 -9.78
N THR A 254 21.50 -13.83 -9.13
CA THR A 254 20.91 -12.85 -8.21
C THR A 254 20.27 -11.71 -9.01
N LEU A 255 18.95 -11.61 -8.94
CA LEU A 255 18.22 -10.50 -9.55
C LEU A 255 18.44 -9.19 -8.78
N ARG A 256 18.28 -8.07 -9.48
CA ARG A 256 18.35 -6.75 -8.85
C ARG A 256 17.13 -6.58 -7.96
N LYS A 257 17.33 -6.01 -6.77
CA LYS A 257 16.27 -5.78 -5.80
C LYS A 257 15.49 -4.51 -6.11
N VAL A 258 14.25 -4.47 -5.62
CA VAL A 258 13.36 -3.31 -5.57
C VAL A 258 12.85 -3.19 -4.13
N GLY A 259 12.72 -1.98 -3.61
CA GLY A 259 12.42 -1.71 -2.20
C GLY A 259 13.67 -1.61 -1.35
N GLU A 260 13.53 -1.67 -0.02
CA GLU A 260 14.61 -1.36 0.93
C GLU A 260 15.94 -2.08 0.66
N GLU A 261 15.90 -3.33 0.19
CA GLU A 261 17.10 -4.10 -0.15
C GLU A 261 17.94 -3.49 -1.27
N ALA A 262 17.37 -2.58 -2.08
CA ALA A 262 18.07 -1.84 -3.12
C ALA A 262 18.70 -0.53 -2.63
N ALA A 263 18.48 -0.13 -1.37
CA ALA A 263 19.09 1.06 -0.80
C ALA A 263 20.62 0.87 -0.67
N GLY A 264 21.38 1.77 -1.30
CA GLY A 264 22.84 1.82 -1.18
C GLY A 264 23.28 2.34 0.20
N ALA A 265 24.47 1.93 0.65
CA ALA A 265 25.02 2.33 1.95
C ALA A 265 25.15 3.86 2.11
N ASN A 266 25.39 4.58 1.00
CA ASN A 266 25.61 6.02 0.99
C ASN A 266 24.41 6.81 0.42
N ASP A 267 23.28 6.16 0.12
CA ASP A 267 22.15 6.82 -0.54
C ASP A 267 21.62 7.99 0.30
N ASP A 268 21.53 7.83 1.61
CA ASP A 268 21.05 8.89 2.52
C ASP A 268 22.05 10.05 2.64
N GLN A 269 23.36 9.78 2.56
CA GLN A 269 24.41 10.80 2.61
C GLN A 269 24.42 11.65 1.33
N LEU A 270 24.30 10.98 0.18
CA LEU A 270 24.23 11.63 -1.13
C LEU A 270 23.00 12.53 -1.25
N ARG A 271 21.84 12.06 -0.76
CA ARG A 271 20.62 12.89 -0.69
C ARG A 271 20.77 14.08 0.23
N GLY A 272 21.34 13.87 1.42
CA GLY A 272 21.59 14.94 2.38
C GLY A 272 22.46 16.04 1.78
N ARG A 273 23.51 15.67 1.04
CA ARG A 273 24.39 16.61 0.36
C ARG A 273 23.69 17.36 -0.78
N LYS A 274 23.01 16.65 -1.68
CA LYS A 274 22.27 17.26 -2.80
C LYS A 274 21.19 18.23 -2.30
N GLN A 275 20.52 17.88 -1.20
CA GLN A 275 19.52 18.73 -0.58
C GLN A 275 20.14 19.98 0.03
N GLN A 276 21.29 19.86 0.70
CA GLN A 276 22.02 21.00 1.24
C GLN A 276 22.49 21.95 0.14
N GLU A 277 23.06 21.41 -0.95
CA GLU A 277 23.45 22.21 -2.13
C GLU A 277 22.23 22.95 -2.73
N SER A 278 21.06 22.29 -2.82
CA SER A 278 19.83 22.95 -3.29
C SER A 278 19.25 23.99 -2.32
N ASP A 279 19.43 23.82 -1.01
CA ASP A 279 19.00 24.78 -0.01
C ASP A 279 19.89 26.04 -0.03
N GLU A 280 21.20 25.86 -0.30
CA GLU A 280 22.19 26.95 -0.43
C GLU A 280 21.96 27.77 -1.72
N GLU A 281 21.66 27.11 -2.84
CA GLU A 281 21.32 27.76 -4.12
C GLU A 281 19.90 28.37 -4.15
N GLY A 282 18.99 27.90 -3.30
CA GLY A 282 17.55 28.27 -3.31
C GLY A 282 17.18 29.46 -2.43
N SER A 283 18.14 30.21 -1.89
CA SER A 283 17.89 31.27 -0.89
C SER A 283 17.21 32.54 -1.41
N GLU A 284 16.87 32.65 -2.70
CA GLU A 284 16.15 33.82 -3.26
C GLU A 284 14.75 33.57 -3.86
N GLU A 285 14.20 32.34 -3.92
CA GLU A 285 12.79 32.16 -4.34
C GLU A 285 12.09 31.02 -3.59
N GLU A 286 11.02 31.34 -2.85
CA GLU A 286 10.05 30.38 -2.30
C GLU A 286 9.45 29.54 -3.45
N ARG A 287 10.01 28.36 -3.69
CA ARG A 287 9.42 27.39 -4.63
C ARG A 287 8.30 26.63 -3.92
N PRO A 288 7.04 26.74 -4.36
CA PRO A 288 6.02 25.79 -3.93
C PRO A 288 6.40 24.39 -4.43
N ALA A 289 6.00 23.37 -3.67
CA ALA A 289 6.19 21.96 -4.01
C ALA A 289 5.94 21.71 -5.51
N ARG A 290 6.89 21.08 -6.21
CA ARG A 290 6.75 20.71 -7.63
C ARG A 290 5.75 19.57 -7.79
N ILE A 291 4.47 19.87 -7.55
CA ILE A 291 3.37 19.05 -8.02
C ILE A 291 3.16 19.44 -9.48
N VAL A 292 3.64 18.62 -10.42
CA VAL A 292 3.32 18.77 -11.84
C VAL A 292 1.82 18.49 -12.01
N ARG A 293 1.00 19.54 -11.90
CA ARG A 293 -0.46 19.44 -12.10
C ARG A 293 -0.74 19.18 -13.58
N LYS A 294 -1.18 17.96 -13.94
CA LYS A 294 -1.82 17.72 -15.24
C LYS A 294 -3.15 18.47 -15.31
N LYS A 295 -3.38 19.25 -16.38
CA LYS A 295 -4.73 19.66 -16.80
C LYS A 295 -5.51 18.39 -17.13
N GLY A 296 -6.61 18.17 -16.41
CA GLY A 296 -7.39 16.93 -16.47
C GLY A 296 -7.84 16.60 -17.89
N ASN A 297 -7.37 15.47 -18.42
CA ASN A 297 -7.86 14.95 -19.68
C ASN A 297 -8.86 13.81 -19.40
N ALA A 298 -10.12 14.03 -19.75
CA ALA A 298 -11.27 13.16 -19.42
C ALA A 298 -11.16 11.71 -19.96
N LYS A 299 -10.16 11.42 -20.80
CA LYS A 299 -9.89 10.08 -21.36
C LYS A 299 -9.26 9.10 -20.35
N GLY A 300 -8.62 9.58 -19.27
CA GLY A 300 -8.01 8.71 -18.25
C GLY A 300 -9.00 8.03 -17.29
N LYS A 301 -10.14 8.68 -17.02
CA LYS A 301 -11.15 8.20 -16.05
C LYS A 301 -11.84 6.89 -16.47
N LYS A 302 -12.06 6.68 -17.77
CA LYS A 302 -12.76 5.48 -18.30
C LYS A 302 -11.88 4.22 -18.30
N LYS A 303 -10.56 4.36 -18.49
CA LYS A 303 -9.64 3.20 -18.50
C LYS A 303 -9.44 2.63 -17.08
N TYR A 304 -9.33 3.51 -16.08
CA TYR A 304 -9.07 3.13 -14.68
C TYR A 304 -10.29 2.57 -13.92
N ALA A 305 -11.50 3.07 -14.19
CA ALA A 305 -12.72 2.49 -13.62
C ALA A 305 -12.93 1.02 -14.06
N SER A 306 -12.53 0.66 -15.29
CA SER A 306 -12.52 -0.75 -15.72
C SER A 306 -11.36 -1.55 -15.11
N TYR A 307 -10.22 -0.90 -14.82
CA TYR A 307 -9.02 -1.53 -14.25
C TYR A 307 -9.21 -1.97 -12.80
N ASN A 308 -9.90 -1.18 -11.97
CA ASN A 308 -10.25 -1.58 -10.59
C ASN A 308 -11.39 -2.60 -10.52
N ALA A 309 -12.29 -2.63 -11.51
CA ALA A 309 -13.34 -3.65 -11.61
C ALA A 309 -12.80 -5.02 -12.07
N LEU A 310 -11.75 -5.03 -12.90
CA LEU A 310 -11.11 -6.26 -13.44
C LEU A 310 -10.03 -6.86 -12.52
N ARG A 311 -9.54 -6.14 -11.51
CA ARG A 311 -8.61 -6.67 -10.50
C ARG A 311 -9.24 -7.66 -9.51
N LEU A 312 -10.56 -7.87 -9.61
CA LEU A 312 -11.27 -9.00 -9.04
C LEU A 312 -11.38 -10.14 -10.07
N CYS A 313 -10.25 -10.69 -10.52
CA CYS A 313 -10.25 -11.97 -11.22
C CYS A 313 -9.59 -13.02 -10.33
N SER A 314 -10.40 -13.64 -9.47
CA SER A 314 -10.71 -15.08 -9.38
C SER A 314 -9.73 -16.14 -9.92
N ASN A 315 -8.46 -15.85 -10.19
CA ASN A 315 -7.50 -16.79 -10.78
C ASN A 315 -6.09 -16.72 -10.18
N CYS A 316 -5.95 -16.20 -8.96
CA CYS A 316 -4.92 -16.73 -8.05
C CYS A 316 -5.50 -18.00 -7.41
N ASN A 317 -5.64 -19.05 -8.21
CA ASN A 317 -5.98 -20.38 -7.72
C ASN A 317 -4.78 -20.89 -6.91
N LEU A 318 -4.76 -20.52 -5.63
CA LEU A 318 -3.95 -21.13 -4.58
C LEU A 318 -4.56 -22.50 -4.25
N GLN A 319 -4.51 -23.41 -5.21
CA GLN A 319 -4.67 -24.85 -4.98
C GLN A 319 -3.60 -25.54 -5.81
N GLY A 320 -2.45 -25.77 -5.17
CA GLY A 320 -1.59 -26.86 -5.57
C GLY A 320 -2.20 -28.13 -5.02
N ARG A 321 -2.90 -28.87 -5.89
CA ARG A 321 -3.72 -30.06 -5.60
C ARG A 321 -5.02 -29.79 -4.85
#